data_AF-G1L5X9-F1
#
_entry.id   AF-G1L5X9-F1
#
_cell.length_a   1.000
_cell.length_b   1.000
_cell.length_c   1.000
_cell.angle_alpha   90.00
_cell.angle_beta   90.00
_cell.angle_gamma   90.00
#
_symmetry.space_group_name_H-M   'P 1'
#
loop_
_entity.id
_entity.type
_entity.pdbx_description
1 polymer ?
#
loop_
_entity_poly.entity_id
_entity_poly.type
_entity_poly.pdbx_seq_one_letter_code
_entity_poly.pdbx_strand_id
1 'polypeptide(L)'
;MKWGLRTAHPTEQLDRIPDHCTEGTGTGSSMYTRLPQSDSPFPASVQDPGLHVWRVEKLKPVPVARENQGIFFSGDSYLVLHNGPEELSHLHLWIGQQSSRDEQGACAVLAVHLNTLLGERPVQHREAQGNESDLFMSYFPHGLQYQEGGVESAFHKISPGAAPAAIKKLYQVKGKKNIRATERALSWDSFNTGDCFILDLGQNIFAWCGGKSNILERNKARDLALAIRDSERQGKAQVEIVTDGEEPAEMIQVLGPKPALKEGNPEEDLTADRTNAQAAALYKVSDATGQMNLTKVADSSPFALELLLSDDCFVLDNGLCGKIYIWKGRKANEKERQAALQVAEDFISRMRYAPNTQVEILPQGRESPIFKQFFKDWK
;
A
#
# COMPACT_ATOMS: atom_id res chain seq x y z
N MET A 1 -23.45 44.97 -52.59
CA MET A 1 -22.95 44.23 -53.78
C MET A 1 -21.42 44.17 -53.70
N LYS A 2 -20.78 43.12 -54.23
CA LYS A 2 -19.31 42.97 -54.26
C LYS A 2 -18.67 43.75 -55.42
N TRP A 3 -17.34 43.88 -55.36
CA TRP A 3 -16.29 43.84 -56.39
C TRP A 3 -15.22 44.91 -56.04
N GLY A 4 -13.91 44.64 -55.93
CA GLY A 4 -13.16 43.38 -56.00
C GLY A 4 -11.82 43.58 -56.73
N LEU A 5 -10.68 43.30 -56.10
CA LEU A 5 -9.34 43.33 -56.72
C LEU A 5 -8.34 42.38 -55.98
N ARG A 6 -7.65 41.55 -56.76
CA ARG A 6 -6.38 40.79 -56.53
C ARG A 6 -5.63 40.86 -57.89
N THR A 7 -4.30 40.90 -58.04
CA THR A 7 -3.23 39.88 -57.82
C THR A 7 -1.88 40.48 -58.32
N ALA A 8 -0.66 39.97 -58.09
CA ALA A 8 -0.03 39.13 -57.04
C ALA A 8 1.48 38.90 -57.39
N HIS A 9 2.33 38.63 -56.39
CA HIS A 9 3.68 37.99 -56.50
C HIS A 9 4.83 38.78 -57.19
N PRO A 10 6.15 38.45 -56.96
CA PRO A 10 6.70 37.14 -56.54
C PRO A 10 7.77 37.11 -55.41
N THR A 11 8.28 35.89 -55.21
CA THR A 11 9.27 35.35 -54.26
C THR A 11 10.74 35.66 -54.63
N GLU A 12 11.65 35.64 -53.64
CA GLU A 12 12.91 34.86 -53.69
C GLU A 12 13.60 34.75 -52.31
N GLN A 13 14.58 33.85 -52.16
CA GLN A 13 15.16 33.39 -50.88
C GLN A 13 16.68 33.16 -51.01
N LEU A 14 17.39 32.97 -49.88
CA LEU A 14 18.84 32.75 -49.71
C LEU A 14 19.68 34.06 -49.73
N ASP A 15 20.77 34.21 -48.97
CA ASP A 15 21.71 33.17 -48.51
C ASP A 15 22.39 33.47 -47.13
N ARG A 16 23.00 32.41 -46.57
CA ARG A 16 23.99 32.24 -45.45
C ARG A 16 24.34 33.35 -44.43
N ILE A 17 24.44 32.88 -43.19
CA ILE A 17 25.11 33.48 -42.02
C ILE A 17 26.61 33.13 -42.02
N PRO A 18 27.49 34.05 -41.60
CA PRO A 18 28.43 33.76 -40.51
C PRO A 18 28.44 34.87 -39.45
N ASP A 19 28.67 34.55 -38.17
CA ASP A 19 29.69 35.25 -37.37
C ASP A 19 29.94 34.66 -35.97
N HIS A 20 31.02 35.18 -35.35
CA HIS A 20 31.66 34.75 -34.12
C HIS A 20 30.89 34.96 -32.80
N CYS A 21 31.41 34.31 -31.75
CA CYS A 21 31.01 34.45 -30.34
C CYS A 21 31.14 35.89 -29.78
N THR A 22 30.19 36.28 -28.92
CA THR A 22 30.45 36.62 -27.50
C THR A 22 29.17 36.61 -26.65
N GLU A 23 29.38 36.53 -25.33
CA GLU A 23 28.42 36.51 -24.21
C GLU A 23 27.36 37.65 -24.27
N GLY A 24 26.17 37.55 -23.67
CA GLY A 24 25.51 36.49 -22.89
C GLY A 24 24.38 37.07 -22.03
N THR A 25 23.38 36.28 -21.64
CA THR A 25 22.49 36.53 -20.47
C THR A 25 21.63 35.28 -20.23
N GLY A 26 21.47 34.88 -18.97
CA GLY A 26 20.94 33.56 -18.63
C GLY A 26 19.41 33.46 -18.55
N THR A 27 18.90 32.30 -18.93
CA THR A 27 17.60 31.77 -18.48
C THR A 27 17.85 30.51 -17.64
N GLY A 28 17.08 30.35 -16.56
CA GLY A 28 17.40 29.40 -15.49
C GLY A 28 17.35 27.94 -15.94
N SER A 29 18.51 27.31 -16.04
CA SER A 29 18.60 25.84 -16.10
C SER A 29 18.10 25.26 -14.78
N SER A 30 17.21 24.28 -14.87
CA SER A 30 16.78 23.50 -13.71
C SER A 30 17.98 22.77 -13.12
N MET A 31 18.34 23.09 -11.86
CA MET A 31 19.39 22.37 -11.13
C MET A 31 18.89 21.00 -10.66
N TYR A 32 18.69 20.09 -11.61
CA TYR A 32 18.75 18.66 -11.33
C TYR A 32 20.19 18.27 -11.04
N THR A 33 20.61 18.35 -9.77
CA THR A 33 21.73 17.54 -9.31
C THR A 33 21.26 16.09 -9.26
N ARG A 34 21.24 15.42 -10.42
CA ARG A 34 21.19 13.95 -10.47
C ARG A 34 22.36 13.46 -9.62
N LEU A 35 22.06 12.71 -8.56
CA LEU A 35 23.10 11.94 -7.87
C LEU A 35 23.85 11.11 -8.92
N PRO A 36 25.19 11.09 -8.89
CA PRO A 36 25.95 10.30 -9.86
C PRO A 36 25.57 8.83 -9.70
N GLN A 37 25.32 8.15 -10.82
CA GLN A 37 24.92 6.72 -10.83
C GLN A 37 25.99 5.78 -10.24
N SER A 38 27.19 6.28 -9.91
CA SER A 38 28.32 5.51 -9.36
C SER A 38 28.15 5.07 -7.91
N ASP A 39 27.35 5.80 -7.11
CA ASP A 39 27.33 5.64 -5.65
C ASP A 39 26.02 5.02 -5.13
N SER A 40 25.12 4.62 -6.03
CA SER A 40 23.87 3.92 -5.68
C SER A 40 24.16 2.51 -5.15
N PRO A 41 23.62 2.10 -3.99
CA PRO A 41 23.72 0.72 -3.52
C PRO A 41 22.84 -0.24 -4.34
N PHE A 42 21.98 0.27 -5.23
CA PHE A 42 21.10 -0.51 -6.10
C PHE A 42 21.54 -0.44 -7.58
N PRO A 43 21.46 -1.55 -8.34
CA PRO A 43 21.76 -1.57 -9.77
C PRO A 43 20.70 -0.81 -10.58
N ALA A 44 21.04 -0.40 -11.81
CA ALA A 44 20.09 0.27 -12.70
C ALA A 44 18.84 -0.57 -13.04
N SER A 45 18.93 -1.90 -12.95
CA SER A 45 17.85 -2.85 -13.22
C SER A 45 16.66 -2.74 -12.27
N VAL A 46 16.72 -1.95 -11.19
CA VAL A 46 15.53 -1.66 -10.35
C VAL A 46 14.42 -0.92 -11.10
N GLN A 47 14.73 -0.36 -12.27
CA GLN A 47 13.74 0.23 -13.18
C GLN A 47 13.06 -0.80 -14.09
N ASP A 48 13.58 -2.03 -14.17
CA ASP A 48 13.00 -3.10 -15.00
C ASP A 48 11.71 -3.64 -14.36
N PRO A 49 10.68 -4.00 -15.15
CA PRO A 49 9.46 -4.61 -14.62
C PRO A 49 9.71 -5.96 -13.94
N GLY A 50 8.93 -6.26 -12.89
CA GLY A 50 8.94 -7.54 -12.19
C GLY A 50 9.32 -7.43 -10.71
N LEU A 51 9.60 -8.59 -10.10
CA LEU A 51 9.93 -8.73 -8.68
C LEU A 51 11.44 -8.71 -8.47
N HIS A 52 11.91 -7.78 -7.64
CA HIS A 52 13.30 -7.66 -7.21
C HIS A 52 13.35 -7.78 -5.68
N VAL A 53 14.25 -8.62 -5.17
CA VAL A 53 14.35 -8.93 -3.73
C VAL A 53 15.80 -8.75 -3.28
N TRP A 54 16.00 -8.05 -2.16
CA TRP A 54 17.28 -7.92 -1.49
C TRP A 54 17.15 -8.29 -0.02
N ARG A 55 18.14 -9.01 0.49
CA ARG A 55 18.38 -9.22 1.92
C ARG A 55 19.31 -8.12 2.41
N VAL A 56 19.05 -7.55 3.58
CA VAL A 56 19.98 -6.62 4.21
C VAL A 56 21.09 -7.45 4.86
N GLU A 57 22.31 -7.37 4.33
CA GLU A 57 23.47 -8.03 4.93
C GLU A 57 24.55 -6.99 5.24
N LYS A 58 24.94 -6.86 6.51
CA LYS A 58 25.98 -5.92 6.96
C LYS A 58 25.72 -4.49 6.45
N LEU A 59 24.48 -4.04 6.62
CA LEU A 59 23.95 -2.72 6.22
C LEU A 59 23.92 -2.46 4.70
N LYS A 60 23.98 -3.51 3.85
CA LYS A 60 23.94 -3.40 2.38
C LYS A 60 22.83 -4.27 1.77
N PRO A 61 22.22 -3.87 0.64
CA PRO A 61 21.24 -4.69 -0.05
C PRO A 61 21.95 -5.76 -0.91
N VAL A 62 21.86 -7.03 -0.51
CA VAL A 62 22.38 -8.17 -1.27
C VAL A 62 21.24 -8.81 -2.07
N PRO A 63 21.32 -8.88 -3.41
CA PRO A 63 20.27 -9.46 -4.23
C PRO A 63 20.01 -10.94 -3.89
N VAL A 64 18.74 -11.31 -3.72
CA VAL A 64 18.32 -12.70 -3.50
C VAL A 64 18.12 -13.39 -4.84
N ALA A 65 18.79 -14.53 -5.03
CA ALA A 65 18.68 -15.36 -6.23
C ALA A 65 17.22 -15.81 -6.46
N ARG A 66 16.79 -15.94 -7.72
CA ARG A 66 15.38 -16.16 -8.08
C ARG A 66 14.79 -17.43 -7.47
N GLU A 67 15.59 -18.48 -7.40
CA GLU A 67 15.29 -19.76 -6.78
C GLU A 67 15.06 -19.69 -5.27
N ASN A 68 15.54 -18.63 -4.60
CA ASN A 68 15.39 -18.39 -3.17
C ASN A 68 14.36 -17.29 -2.85
N GLN A 69 13.71 -16.69 -3.86
CA GLN A 69 12.64 -15.72 -3.63
C GLN A 69 11.43 -16.41 -3.02
N GLY A 70 10.94 -15.89 -1.90
CA GLY A 70 9.95 -16.54 -1.03
C GLY A 70 10.56 -17.14 0.24
N ILE A 71 11.89 -17.31 0.31
CA ILE A 71 12.59 -17.76 1.52
C ILE A 71 13.08 -16.53 2.31
N PHE A 72 12.60 -16.40 3.55
CA PHE A 72 12.92 -15.27 4.44
C PHE A 72 13.46 -15.77 5.77
N PHE A 73 14.61 -15.25 6.19
CA PHE A 73 15.22 -15.55 7.49
C PHE A 73 14.58 -14.69 8.59
N SER A 74 14.10 -15.32 9.66
CA SER A 74 13.43 -14.66 10.79
C SER A 74 14.35 -13.67 11.51
N GLY A 75 15.67 -13.86 11.43
CA GLY A 75 16.69 -12.99 12.02
C GLY A 75 17.14 -11.83 11.14
N ASP A 76 16.52 -11.57 9.99
CA ASP A 76 16.99 -10.55 9.03
C ASP A 76 15.87 -9.59 8.58
N SER A 77 16.28 -8.53 7.87
CA SER A 77 15.38 -7.59 7.18
C SER A 77 15.59 -7.66 5.65
N TYR A 78 14.53 -7.40 4.89
CA TYR A 78 14.52 -7.51 3.42
C TYR A 78 13.79 -6.34 2.75
N LEU A 79 14.23 -6.02 1.53
CA LEU A 79 13.51 -5.14 0.60
C LEU A 79 12.95 -5.97 -0.55
N VAL A 80 11.65 -5.79 -0.83
CA VAL A 80 10.96 -6.41 -1.96
C VAL A 80 10.33 -5.31 -2.80
N LEU A 81 10.86 -5.09 -4.01
CA LEU A 81 10.29 -4.18 -4.99
C LEU A 81 9.52 -5.00 -6.03
N HIS A 82 8.21 -4.82 -6.10
CA HIS A 82 7.43 -5.22 -7.26
C HIS A 82 7.24 -4.01 -8.17
N ASN A 83 7.92 -3.99 -9.32
CA ASN A 83 7.77 -2.95 -10.32
C ASN A 83 6.73 -3.39 -11.38
N GLY A 84 5.48 -2.97 -11.21
CA GLY A 84 4.36 -3.39 -12.05
C GLY A 84 4.20 -2.63 -13.36
N PRO A 85 3.27 -3.07 -14.23
CA PRO A 85 2.85 -2.30 -15.40
C PRO A 85 2.24 -0.94 -14.99
N GLU A 86 2.14 -0.01 -15.94
CA GLU A 86 1.51 1.31 -15.75
C GLU A 86 2.12 2.14 -14.59
N GLU A 87 3.42 1.99 -14.34
CA GLU A 87 4.16 2.63 -13.24
C GLU A 87 3.66 2.23 -11.84
N LEU A 88 2.90 1.12 -11.71
CA LEU A 88 2.41 0.57 -10.44
C LEU A 88 3.53 -0.18 -9.68
N SER A 89 4.51 0.58 -9.20
CA SER A 89 5.57 0.08 -8.31
C SER A 89 5.11 0.02 -6.84
N HIS A 90 5.48 -1.04 -6.13
CA HIS A 90 5.26 -1.23 -4.69
C HIS A 90 6.58 -1.69 -4.04
N LEU A 91 6.95 -1.07 -2.91
CA LEU A 91 8.20 -1.34 -2.20
C LEU A 91 7.90 -1.77 -0.76
N HIS A 92 8.24 -3.01 -0.42
CA HIS A 92 7.95 -3.61 0.87
C HIS A 92 9.24 -3.76 1.68
N LEU A 93 9.18 -3.31 2.93
CA LEU A 93 10.20 -3.54 3.95
C LEU A 93 9.71 -4.71 4.80
N TRP A 94 10.24 -5.90 4.57
CA TRP A 94 9.91 -7.07 5.38
C TRP A 94 10.87 -7.20 6.55
N ILE A 95 10.31 -7.34 7.74
CA ILE A 95 11.04 -7.36 9.02
C ILE A 95 10.81 -8.71 9.71
N GLY A 96 11.89 -9.48 9.85
CA GLY A 96 11.89 -10.74 10.58
C GLY A 96 11.67 -10.55 12.08
N GLN A 97 10.99 -11.50 12.71
CA GLN A 97 10.61 -11.45 14.13
C GLN A 97 11.81 -11.35 15.09
N GLN A 98 12.98 -11.81 14.66
CA GLN A 98 14.25 -11.82 15.39
C GLN A 98 15.27 -10.82 14.82
N SER A 99 14.92 -10.03 13.79
CA SER A 99 15.85 -9.13 13.09
C SER A 99 16.42 -8.04 14.01
N SER A 100 17.71 -7.75 13.90
CA SER A 100 18.37 -6.80 14.79
C SER A 100 17.96 -5.36 14.47
N ARG A 101 18.03 -4.46 15.47
CA ARG A 101 17.62 -3.05 15.29
C ARG A 101 18.45 -2.34 14.21
N ASP A 102 19.71 -2.74 14.08
CA ASP A 102 20.65 -2.14 13.13
C ASP A 102 20.30 -2.56 11.70
N GLU A 103 19.84 -3.80 11.50
CA GLU A 103 19.32 -4.30 10.22
C GLU A 103 17.97 -3.68 9.86
N GLN A 104 17.06 -3.53 10.82
CA GLN A 104 15.77 -2.85 10.62
C GLN A 104 16.00 -1.38 10.20
N GLY A 105 16.88 -0.67 10.91
CA GLY A 105 17.26 0.70 10.57
C GLY A 105 17.94 0.81 9.20
N ALA A 106 18.85 -0.12 8.87
CA ALA A 106 19.44 -0.18 7.54
C ALA A 106 18.42 -0.46 6.44
N CYS A 107 17.44 -1.35 6.69
CA CYS A 107 16.33 -1.61 5.77
C CYS A 107 15.53 -0.34 5.48
N ALA A 108 15.18 0.43 6.52
CA ALA A 108 14.48 1.71 6.38
C ALA A 108 15.27 2.75 5.57
N VAL A 109 16.57 2.91 5.84
CA VAL A 109 17.45 3.82 5.07
C VAL A 109 17.60 3.39 3.61
N LEU A 110 17.76 2.09 3.36
CA LEU A 110 17.87 1.54 2.02
C LEU A 110 16.55 1.67 1.24
N ALA A 111 15.39 1.53 1.89
CA ALA A 111 14.08 1.81 1.30
C ALA A 111 13.94 3.27 0.88
N VAL A 112 14.31 4.22 1.75
CA VAL A 112 14.34 5.66 1.46
C VAL A 112 15.21 5.96 0.22
N HIS A 113 16.39 5.37 0.13
CA HIS A 113 17.27 5.51 -1.04
C HIS A 113 16.62 4.91 -2.31
N LEU A 114 16.09 3.69 -2.26
CA LEU A 114 15.46 3.03 -3.42
C LEU A 114 14.21 3.78 -3.89
N ASN A 115 13.37 4.22 -2.97
CA ASN A 115 12.19 5.03 -3.25
C ASN A 115 12.57 6.36 -3.93
N THR A 116 13.66 7.01 -3.48
CA THR A 116 14.18 8.24 -4.09
C THR A 116 14.73 8.00 -5.50
N LEU A 117 15.46 6.91 -5.72
CA LEU A 117 15.93 6.48 -7.06
C LEU A 117 14.76 6.21 -8.04
N LEU A 118 13.62 5.76 -7.52
CA LEU A 118 12.39 5.52 -8.27
C LEU A 118 11.45 6.75 -8.35
N GLY A 119 11.94 7.93 -7.94
CA GLY A 119 11.23 9.21 -8.05
C GLY A 119 10.09 9.40 -7.04
N GLU A 120 10.17 8.75 -5.87
CA GLU A 120 9.12 8.67 -4.85
C GLU A 120 7.76 8.09 -5.33
N ARG A 121 7.76 7.41 -6.48
CA ARG A 121 6.56 6.83 -7.12
C ARG A 121 6.02 5.56 -6.44
N PRO A 122 6.84 4.66 -5.85
CA PRO A 122 6.32 3.47 -5.20
C PRO A 122 5.40 3.76 -4.01
N VAL A 123 4.34 2.95 -3.88
CA VAL A 123 3.68 2.79 -2.57
C VAL A 123 4.57 1.95 -1.68
N GLN A 124 4.86 2.40 -0.46
CA GLN A 124 5.74 1.66 0.45
C GLN A 124 4.95 0.94 1.54
N HIS A 125 5.38 -0.26 1.93
CA HIS A 125 4.72 -1.09 2.94
C HIS A 125 5.73 -1.55 4.00
N ARG A 126 5.34 -1.52 5.28
CA ARG A 126 6.09 -2.18 6.37
C ARG A 126 5.41 -3.50 6.69
N GLU A 127 6.06 -4.59 6.31
CA GLU A 127 5.61 -5.96 6.49
C GLU A 127 6.32 -6.56 7.71
N ALA A 128 5.56 -7.09 8.66
CA ALA A 128 6.12 -7.83 9.79
C ALA A 128 5.91 -9.33 9.58
N GLN A 129 6.91 -10.14 9.92
CA GLN A 129 6.81 -11.60 9.79
C GLN A 129 5.53 -12.16 10.43
N GLY A 130 4.74 -12.91 9.63
CA GLY A 130 3.47 -13.49 10.06
C GLY A 130 2.31 -12.49 10.18
N ASN A 131 2.47 -11.26 9.70
CA ASN A 131 1.43 -10.24 9.58
C ASN A 131 1.61 -9.41 8.29
N GLU A 132 2.04 -10.06 7.21
CA GLU A 132 2.25 -9.45 5.89
C GLU A 132 0.93 -9.03 5.21
N SER A 133 1.01 -8.06 4.30
CA SER A 133 -0.08 -7.65 3.42
C SER A 133 -0.38 -8.71 2.35
N ASP A 134 -1.64 -8.78 1.91
CA ASP A 134 -2.07 -9.74 0.88
C ASP A 134 -1.41 -9.45 -0.47
N LEU A 135 -1.12 -8.17 -0.73
CA LEU A 135 -0.31 -7.73 -1.85
C LEU A 135 1.10 -8.34 -1.80
N PHE A 136 1.81 -8.26 -0.68
CA PHE A 136 3.13 -8.88 -0.51
C PHE A 136 3.06 -10.40 -0.72
N MET A 137 2.10 -11.05 -0.08
CA MET A 137 1.88 -12.50 -0.20
C MET A 137 1.57 -12.93 -1.64
N SER A 138 0.93 -12.06 -2.44
CA SER A 138 0.55 -12.38 -3.83
C SER A 138 1.75 -12.58 -4.77
N TYR A 139 2.92 -12.07 -4.39
CA TYR A 139 4.16 -12.24 -5.15
C TYR A 139 4.77 -13.64 -4.99
N PHE A 140 4.32 -14.40 -4.00
CA PHE A 140 4.87 -15.71 -3.63
C PHE A 140 3.74 -16.77 -3.69
N PRO A 141 3.32 -17.21 -4.90
CA PRO A 141 2.14 -18.07 -5.08
C PRO A 141 2.26 -19.47 -4.45
N HIS A 142 3.47 -19.88 -4.07
CA HIS A 142 3.74 -21.14 -3.35
C HIS A 142 3.80 -20.94 -1.82
N GLY A 143 3.45 -19.75 -1.32
CA GLY A 143 3.68 -19.30 0.05
C GLY A 143 5.10 -18.77 0.26
N LEU A 144 5.32 -18.18 1.44
CA LEU A 144 6.66 -17.88 1.96
C LEU A 144 7.29 -19.15 2.55
N GLN A 145 8.54 -19.07 2.99
CA GLN A 145 9.19 -20.04 3.87
C GLN A 145 10.04 -19.28 4.88
N TYR A 146 9.70 -19.40 6.17
CA TYR A 146 10.51 -18.82 7.23
C TYR A 146 11.64 -19.76 7.64
N GLN A 147 12.86 -19.23 7.72
CA GLN A 147 14.03 -19.96 8.21
C GLN A 147 14.57 -19.29 9.48
N GLU A 148 14.89 -20.09 10.49
CA GLU A 148 15.51 -19.61 11.73
C GLU A 148 16.96 -19.15 11.47
N GLY A 149 17.42 -18.18 12.26
CA GLY A 149 18.74 -17.56 12.10
C GLY A 149 18.73 -16.38 11.13
N GLY A 150 19.93 -15.96 10.70
CA GLY A 150 20.13 -14.73 9.94
C GLY A 150 21.62 -14.43 9.70
N VAL A 151 21.94 -13.22 9.25
CA VAL A 151 23.31 -12.74 8.95
C VAL A 151 24.18 -12.70 10.21
N GLU A 152 23.59 -12.32 11.35
CA GLU A 152 24.27 -12.37 12.66
C GLU A 152 24.43 -13.81 13.18
N SER A 153 23.50 -14.72 12.86
CA SER A 153 23.50 -16.11 13.31
C SER A 153 24.08 -17.06 12.25
N ALA A 154 25.39 -16.95 12.02
CA ALA A 154 26.08 -17.59 10.89
C ALA A 154 26.07 -19.14 10.87
N PHE A 155 25.61 -19.83 11.94
CA PHE A 155 25.61 -21.31 12.01
C PHE A 155 24.53 -21.90 12.92
N HIS A 156 23.31 -22.12 12.41
CA HIS A 156 22.42 -23.17 12.92
C HIS A 156 21.83 -24.03 11.80
N LYS A 157 21.70 -25.34 12.08
CA LYS A 157 21.24 -26.33 11.09
C LYS A 157 19.73 -26.30 10.93
N ILE A 158 19.31 -26.47 9.67
CA ILE A 158 17.92 -26.48 9.22
C ILE A 158 17.10 -27.51 9.98
N SER A 159 15.98 -27.06 10.54
CA SER A 159 14.74 -27.84 10.63
C SER A 159 13.71 -27.11 9.76
N PRO A 160 12.99 -27.77 8.84
CA PRO A 160 11.95 -27.11 8.05
C PRO A 160 10.77 -26.75 8.96
N GLY A 161 10.69 -25.47 9.33
CA GLY A 161 9.52 -24.86 9.96
C GLY A 161 8.34 -24.81 8.98
N ALA A 162 7.12 -24.88 9.50
CA ALA A 162 5.90 -25.07 8.72
C ALA A 162 5.75 -24.08 7.56
N ALA A 163 5.25 -24.57 6.42
CA ALA A 163 4.87 -23.73 5.29
C ALA A 163 3.75 -22.74 5.71
N PRO A 164 3.96 -21.42 5.64
CA PRO A 164 2.90 -20.44 5.84
C PRO A 164 1.83 -20.58 4.75
N ALA A 165 0.58 -20.32 5.14
CA ALA A 165 -0.58 -20.55 4.29
C ALA A 165 -0.66 -19.56 3.12
N ALA A 166 -1.32 -19.99 2.04
CA ALA A 166 -1.79 -19.10 0.99
C ALA A 166 -2.68 -17.97 1.56
N ILE A 167 -2.81 -16.86 0.81
CA ILE A 167 -3.73 -15.75 1.13
C ILE A 167 -5.12 -16.30 1.43
N LYS A 168 -5.61 -16.07 2.65
CA LYS A 168 -6.93 -16.48 3.11
C LYS A 168 -7.42 -15.50 4.17
N LYS A 169 -8.11 -14.45 3.75
CA LYS A 169 -8.68 -13.45 4.67
C LYS A 169 -10.18 -13.34 4.56
N LEU A 170 -10.79 -12.91 5.66
CA LEU A 170 -12.21 -12.62 5.74
C LEU A 170 -12.39 -11.18 6.23
N TYR A 171 -13.04 -10.35 5.42
CA TYR A 171 -13.45 -9.01 5.82
C TYR A 171 -14.96 -8.98 6.06
N GLN A 172 -15.40 -8.56 7.24
CA GLN A 172 -16.80 -8.23 7.51
C GLN A 172 -17.08 -6.82 7.01
N VAL A 173 -18.06 -6.68 6.11
CA VAL A 173 -18.55 -5.41 5.55
C VAL A 173 -19.86 -5.07 6.26
N LYS A 174 -19.79 -4.18 7.25
CA LYS A 174 -20.91 -3.84 8.13
C LYS A 174 -21.09 -2.33 8.30
N GLY A 175 -22.35 -1.89 8.30
CA GLY A 175 -22.78 -0.54 8.67
C GLY A 175 -24.09 -0.13 8.02
N LYS A 176 -24.71 0.92 8.55
CA LYS A 176 -25.98 1.46 8.02
C LYS A 176 -25.74 2.65 7.09
N LYS A 177 -24.80 3.52 7.44
CA LYS A 177 -24.36 4.67 6.64
C LYS A 177 -22.85 4.77 6.53
N ASN A 178 -22.11 4.32 7.54
CA ASN A 178 -20.66 4.37 7.61
C ASN A 178 -20.10 2.94 7.50
N ILE A 179 -20.34 2.32 6.34
CA ILE A 179 -19.97 0.92 6.08
C ILE A 179 -18.46 0.82 5.89
N ARG A 180 -17.84 -0.06 6.66
CA ARG A 180 -16.42 -0.40 6.57
C ARG A 180 -16.23 -1.90 6.38
N ALA A 181 -15.15 -2.26 5.70
CA ALA A 181 -14.57 -3.59 5.79
C ALA A 181 -13.65 -3.67 7.02
N THR A 182 -13.83 -4.68 7.87
CA THR A 182 -12.95 -5.00 9.02
C THR A 182 -12.50 -6.45 8.92
N GLU A 183 -11.20 -6.70 9.07
CA GLU A 183 -10.65 -8.06 9.04
C GLU A 183 -11.17 -8.88 10.24
N ARG A 184 -11.48 -10.16 9.98
CA ARG A 184 -12.03 -11.13 10.93
C ARG A 184 -11.34 -12.48 10.79
N ALA A 185 -11.49 -13.31 11.82
CA ALA A 185 -11.04 -14.70 11.77
C ALA A 185 -11.73 -15.46 10.63
N LEU A 186 -10.95 -16.26 9.90
CA LEU A 186 -11.39 -17.10 8.79
C LEU A 186 -12.19 -18.31 9.29
N SER A 187 -13.41 -18.09 9.77
CA SER A 187 -14.33 -19.12 10.28
C SER A 187 -15.78 -18.71 10.01
N TRP A 188 -16.67 -19.69 9.85
CA TRP A 188 -18.11 -19.48 9.87
C TRP A 188 -18.62 -18.79 11.15
N ASP A 189 -17.90 -18.87 12.27
CA ASP A 189 -18.23 -18.15 13.51
C ASP A 189 -18.22 -16.63 13.37
N SER A 190 -17.46 -16.10 12.41
CA SER A 190 -17.42 -14.68 12.05
C SER A 190 -18.63 -14.23 11.23
N PHE A 191 -19.31 -15.17 10.55
CA PHE A 191 -20.42 -14.87 9.65
C PHE A 191 -21.74 -14.70 10.39
N ASN A 192 -22.61 -13.88 9.82
CA ASN A 192 -24.01 -13.77 10.20
C ASN A 192 -24.86 -13.43 8.95
N THR A 193 -26.17 -13.66 9.00
CA THR A 193 -27.04 -13.46 7.82
C THR A 193 -27.38 -12.00 7.54
N GLY A 194 -27.03 -11.06 8.43
CA GLY A 194 -27.35 -9.63 8.32
C GLY A 194 -26.26 -8.76 7.71
N ASP A 195 -25.05 -9.26 7.49
CA ASP A 195 -23.93 -8.50 6.93
C ASP A 195 -23.46 -9.04 5.58
N CYS A 196 -22.58 -8.30 4.91
CA CYS A 196 -21.80 -8.82 3.79
C CYS A 196 -20.38 -9.17 4.23
N PHE A 197 -19.72 -10.08 3.52
CA PHE A 197 -18.37 -10.52 3.80
C PHE A 197 -17.57 -10.63 2.50
N ILE A 198 -16.28 -10.29 2.55
CA ILE A 198 -15.34 -10.52 1.45
C ILE A 198 -14.40 -11.63 1.91
N LEU A 199 -14.53 -12.82 1.33
CA LEU A 199 -13.59 -13.92 1.46
C LEU A 199 -12.56 -13.79 0.35
N ASP A 200 -11.32 -13.52 0.73
CA ASP A 200 -10.21 -13.31 -0.19
C ASP A 200 -9.25 -14.49 -0.15
N LEU A 201 -9.14 -15.21 -1.28
CA LEU A 201 -8.26 -16.37 -1.49
C LEU A 201 -7.12 -16.09 -2.48
N GLY A 202 -6.73 -14.83 -2.66
CA GLY A 202 -5.66 -14.44 -3.58
C GLY A 202 -6.14 -14.32 -5.03
N GLN A 203 -6.38 -15.45 -5.71
CA GLN A 203 -6.85 -15.46 -7.11
C GLN A 203 -8.37 -15.39 -7.24
N ASN A 204 -9.10 -15.87 -6.23
CA ASN A 204 -10.57 -15.82 -6.17
C ASN A 204 -11.00 -14.98 -4.97
N ILE A 205 -11.93 -14.03 -5.21
CA ILE A 205 -12.46 -13.11 -4.21
C ILE A 205 -13.99 -13.25 -4.20
N PHE A 206 -14.56 -13.75 -3.11
CA PHE A 206 -16.00 -13.95 -2.95
C PHE A 206 -16.60 -12.83 -2.11
N ALA A 207 -17.43 -11.98 -2.70
CA ALA A 207 -18.27 -11.04 -1.96
C ALA A 207 -19.59 -11.75 -1.59
N TRP A 208 -19.57 -12.40 -0.43
CA TRP A 208 -20.71 -13.12 0.14
C TRP A 208 -21.71 -12.15 0.76
N CYS A 209 -22.98 -12.31 0.45
CA CYS A 209 -24.06 -11.42 0.87
C CYS A 209 -25.10 -12.19 1.70
N GLY A 210 -25.14 -11.95 3.02
CA GLY A 210 -26.09 -12.60 3.93
C GLY A 210 -27.54 -12.37 3.53
N GLY A 211 -28.44 -13.33 3.80
CA GLY A 211 -29.83 -13.29 3.34
C GLY A 211 -30.63 -12.07 3.77
N LYS A 212 -30.24 -11.44 4.90
CA LYS A 212 -30.85 -10.22 5.47
C LYS A 212 -30.01 -8.95 5.30
N SER A 213 -28.85 -9.02 4.65
CA SER A 213 -27.92 -7.88 4.52
C SER A 213 -28.43 -6.73 3.67
N ASN A 214 -28.05 -5.50 4.03
CA ASN A 214 -28.64 -4.29 3.46
C ASN A 214 -28.02 -3.92 2.10
N ILE A 215 -28.76 -3.18 1.27
CA ILE A 215 -28.35 -2.89 -0.11
C ILE A 215 -27.06 -2.05 -0.20
N LEU A 216 -26.80 -1.20 0.79
CA LEU A 216 -25.59 -0.39 0.82
C LEU A 216 -24.37 -1.25 1.17
N GLU A 217 -24.50 -2.22 2.07
CA GLU A 217 -23.45 -3.20 2.38
C GLU A 217 -23.14 -4.08 1.17
N ARG A 218 -24.15 -4.60 0.46
CA ARG A 218 -23.97 -5.40 -0.76
C ARG A 218 -23.20 -4.63 -1.84
N ASN A 219 -23.60 -3.37 -2.09
CA ASN A 219 -22.88 -2.50 -3.02
C ASN A 219 -21.43 -2.27 -2.54
N LYS A 220 -21.22 -1.91 -1.27
CA LYS A 220 -19.88 -1.64 -0.72
C LYS A 220 -18.99 -2.89 -0.77
N ALA A 221 -19.53 -4.08 -0.50
CA ALA A 221 -18.80 -5.35 -0.56
C ALA A 221 -18.37 -5.69 -1.98
N ARG A 222 -19.27 -5.57 -2.96
CA ARG A 222 -18.94 -5.72 -4.39
C ARG A 222 -17.87 -4.71 -4.82
N ASP A 223 -18.09 -3.43 -4.53
CA ASP A 223 -17.21 -2.35 -5.00
C ASP A 223 -15.81 -2.46 -4.36
N LEU A 224 -15.72 -2.88 -3.10
CA LEU A 224 -14.43 -3.20 -2.45
C LEU A 224 -13.78 -4.47 -3.04
N ALA A 225 -14.51 -5.55 -3.29
CA ALA A 225 -13.96 -6.77 -3.90
C ALA A 225 -13.39 -6.51 -5.30
N LEU A 226 -14.10 -5.72 -6.12
CA LEU A 226 -13.61 -5.24 -7.41
C LEU A 226 -12.36 -4.35 -7.27
N ALA A 227 -12.34 -3.46 -6.27
CA ALA A 227 -11.19 -2.59 -6.07
C ALA A 227 -9.94 -3.35 -5.56
N ILE A 228 -10.10 -4.37 -4.71
CA ILE A 228 -9.01 -5.28 -4.29
C ILE A 228 -8.49 -6.05 -5.51
N ARG A 229 -9.38 -6.59 -6.36
CA ARG A 229 -8.98 -7.22 -7.63
C ARG A 229 -8.13 -6.28 -8.48
N ASP A 230 -8.60 -5.06 -8.71
CA ASP A 230 -7.97 -4.14 -9.67
C ASP A 230 -6.64 -3.59 -9.15
N SER A 231 -6.58 -3.19 -7.88
CA SER A 231 -5.37 -2.58 -7.30
C SER A 231 -4.38 -3.59 -6.71
N GLU A 232 -4.84 -4.52 -5.88
CA GLU A 232 -3.95 -5.44 -5.14
C GLU A 232 -3.67 -6.72 -5.93
N ARG A 233 -4.56 -7.12 -6.84
CA ARG A 233 -4.37 -8.28 -7.73
C ARG A 233 -4.14 -7.91 -9.19
N GLN A 234 -3.91 -6.63 -9.47
CA GLN A 234 -3.53 -6.12 -10.80
C GLN A 234 -4.55 -6.51 -11.90
N GLY A 235 -5.83 -6.60 -11.54
CA GLY A 235 -6.92 -7.04 -12.41
C GLY A 235 -6.98 -8.54 -12.72
N LYS A 236 -6.08 -9.36 -12.15
CA LYS A 236 -5.91 -10.80 -12.50
C LYS A 236 -6.83 -11.75 -11.75
N ALA A 237 -7.30 -11.36 -10.56
CA ALA A 237 -8.19 -12.18 -9.74
C ALA A 237 -9.63 -12.21 -10.30
N GLN A 238 -10.37 -13.28 -10.02
CA GLN A 238 -11.80 -13.37 -10.26
C GLN A 238 -12.57 -12.83 -9.04
N VAL A 239 -13.63 -12.07 -9.28
CA VAL A 239 -14.59 -11.65 -8.25
C VAL A 239 -15.93 -12.33 -8.51
N GLU A 240 -16.44 -13.04 -7.50
CA GLU A 240 -17.74 -13.71 -7.53
C GLU A 240 -18.64 -13.13 -6.42
N ILE A 241 -19.91 -12.87 -6.76
CA ILE A 241 -20.91 -12.40 -5.79
C ILE A 241 -21.72 -13.61 -5.37
N VAL A 242 -21.65 -13.98 -4.09
CA VAL A 242 -22.23 -15.21 -3.55
C VAL A 242 -23.43 -14.86 -2.68
N THR A 243 -24.57 -15.49 -2.90
CA THR A 243 -25.75 -15.35 -2.02
C THR A 243 -25.69 -16.38 -0.89
N ASP A 244 -26.23 -16.02 0.27
CA ASP A 244 -26.50 -16.93 1.39
C ASP A 244 -27.29 -18.18 0.93
N GLY A 245 -26.62 -19.33 0.88
CA GLY A 245 -27.17 -20.62 0.41
C GLY A 245 -26.69 -21.06 -0.97
N GLU A 246 -25.94 -20.22 -1.68
CA GLU A 246 -25.36 -20.47 -3.01
C GLU A 246 -23.83 -20.58 -2.95
N GLU A 247 -23.28 -21.01 -1.81
CA GLU A 247 -21.83 -21.03 -1.59
C GLU A 247 -21.08 -21.98 -2.55
N PRO A 248 -20.06 -21.49 -3.30
CA PRO A 248 -19.30 -22.34 -4.20
C PRO A 248 -18.42 -23.34 -3.44
N ALA A 249 -18.09 -24.45 -4.10
CA ALA A 249 -17.37 -25.57 -3.47
C ALA A 249 -16.00 -25.16 -2.86
N GLU A 250 -15.31 -24.19 -3.46
CA GLU A 250 -14.04 -23.66 -2.93
C GLU A 250 -14.22 -22.91 -1.59
N MET A 251 -15.30 -22.14 -1.44
CA MET A 251 -15.65 -21.47 -0.18
C MET A 251 -15.93 -22.49 0.93
N ILE A 252 -16.68 -23.55 0.62
CA ILE A 252 -16.94 -24.67 1.54
C ILE A 252 -15.66 -25.46 1.86
N GLN A 253 -14.74 -25.62 0.89
CA GLN A 253 -13.46 -26.29 1.11
C GLN A 253 -12.54 -25.49 2.06
N VAL A 254 -12.59 -24.15 2.02
CA VAL A 254 -11.76 -23.29 2.88
C VAL A 254 -12.36 -23.07 4.27
N LEU A 255 -13.66 -22.81 4.36
CA LEU A 255 -14.34 -22.51 5.64
C LEU A 255 -14.90 -23.76 6.34
N GLY A 256 -14.96 -24.89 5.66
CA GLY A 256 -15.65 -26.09 6.10
C GLY A 256 -17.16 -26.07 5.80
N PRO A 257 -17.91 -27.11 6.20
CA PRO A 257 -19.34 -27.18 5.98
C PRO A 257 -20.06 -26.04 6.71
N LYS A 258 -20.91 -25.30 5.99
CA LYS A 258 -21.63 -24.14 6.51
C LYS A 258 -22.64 -24.55 7.60
N PRO A 259 -22.54 -24.01 8.83
CA PRO A 259 -23.53 -24.23 9.89
C PRO A 259 -24.75 -23.30 9.71
N ALA A 260 -25.75 -23.46 10.57
CA ALA A 260 -26.79 -22.43 10.72
C ALA A 260 -26.16 -21.15 11.28
N LEU A 261 -26.17 -20.08 10.48
CA LEU A 261 -25.60 -18.79 10.85
C LEU A 261 -26.51 -18.02 11.82
N LYS A 262 -25.90 -17.18 12.65
CA LYS A 262 -26.64 -16.24 13.52
C LYS A 262 -27.33 -15.18 12.65
N GLU A 263 -28.48 -14.70 13.10
CA GLU A 263 -29.08 -13.52 12.48
C GLU A 263 -28.28 -12.26 12.84
N GLY A 264 -28.02 -11.40 11.87
CA GLY A 264 -27.46 -10.07 12.15
C GLY A 264 -28.52 -9.12 12.71
N ASN A 265 -28.10 -8.23 13.61
CA ASN A 265 -29.00 -7.30 14.31
C ASN A 265 -28.87 -5.87 13.74
N PRO A 266 -29.96 -5.23 13.26
CA PRO A 266 -29.93 -3.84 12.77
C PRO A 266 -29.50 -2.77 13.80
N GLU A 267 -29.56 -3.07 15.10
CA GLU A 267 -29.01 -2.21 16.15
C GLU A 267 -27.47 -2.30 16.25
N GLU A 268 -26.91 -3.45 15.85
CA GLU A 268 -25.46 -3.60 15.70
C GLU A 268 -24.94 -2.81 14.49
N ASP A 269 -25.74 -2.54 13.46
CA ASP A 269 -25.33 -1.68 12.33
C ASP A 269 -25.19 -0.21 12.77
N LEU A 270 -26.09 0.25 13.64
CA LEU A 270 -26.01 1.59 14.25
C LEU A 270 -24.85 1.69 15.24
N THR A 271 -24.56 0.59 15.94
CA THR A 271 -23.40 0.49 16.83
C THR A 271 -22.09 0.45 16.03
N ALA A 272 -22.08 -0.29 14.92
CA ALA A 272 -20.97 -0.36 13.96
C ALA A 272 -20.74 1.00 13.31
N ASP A 273 -21.77 1.74 12.87
CA ASP A 273 -21.62 3.10 12.33
C ASP A 273 -20.87 4.03 13.32
N ARG A 274 -21.21 3.95 14.63
CA ARG A 274 -20.57 4.72 15.70
C ARG A 274 -19.13 4.27 15.97
N THR A 275 -18.91 2.97 16.11
CA THR A 275 -17.56 2.40 16.32
C THR A 275 -16.67 2.67 15.12
N ASN A 276 -17.15 2.47 13.90
CA ASN A 276 -16.47 2.80 12.65
C ASN A 276 -16.11 4.29 12.62
N ALA A 277 -17.02 5.19 12.99
CA ALA A 277 -16.69 6.61 13.01
C ALA A 277 -15.51 6.90 13.95
N GLN A 278 -15.52 6.31 15.16
CA GLN A 278 -14.51 6.53 16.20
C GLN A 278 -13.21 5.74 16.01
N ALA A 279 -13.20 4.69 15.18
CA ALA A 279 -12.07 3.79 14.98
C ALA A 279 -11.00 4.32 14.02
N ALA A 280 -11.15 5.53 13.46
CA ALA A 280 -10.05 6.19 12.77
C ALA A 280 -10.00 7.70 13.02
N ALA A 281 -8.79 8.23 13.14
CA ALA A 281 -8.49 9.65 13.24
C ALA A 281 -7.49 10.07 12.16
N LEU A 282 -7.49 11.35 11.80
CA LEU A 282 -6.55 11.93 10.84
C LEU A 282 -5.66 12.96 11.54
N TYR A 283 -4.35 12.83 11.36
CA TYR A 283 -3.34 13.73 11.89
C TYR A 283 -2.55 14.36 10.73
N LYS A 284 -2.29 15.66 10.82
CA LYS A 284 -1.31 16.35 9.98
C LYS A 284 0.09 16.18 10.59
N VAL A 285 1.06 15.86 9.75
CA VAL A 285 2.49 15.94 10.04
C VAL A 285 2.96 17.38 9.77
N SER A 286 3.81 17.93 10.62
CA SER A 286 4.48 19.21 10.34
C SER A 286 5.85 19.29 10.99
N ASP A 287 6.86 19.73 10.24
CA ASP A 287 8.21 20.01 10.75
C ASP A 287 8.45 21.49 11.15
N ALA A 288 7.41 22.34 11.09
CA ALA A 288 7.51 23.80 11.23
C ALA A 288 8.12 24.30 12.55
N THR A 289 8.17 23.47 13.60
CA THR A 289 8.82 23.78 14.89
C THR A 289 10.27 23.32 14.98
N GLY A 290 10.86 22.81 13.88
CA GLY A 290 12.18 22.18 13.85
C GLY A 290 12.21 20.72 14.33
N GLN A 291 11.04 20.14 14.64
CA GLN A 291 10.85 18.74 15.00
C GLN A 291 9.53 18.26 14.39
N MET A 292 9.45 16.98 14.01
CA MET A 292 8.22 16.38 13.47
C MET A 292 7.13 16.35 14.54
N ASN A 293 6.07 17.10 14.31
CA ASN A 293 4.90 17.18 15.18
C ASN A 293 3.65 16.63 14.48
N LEU A 294 2.76 16.04 15.28
CA LEU A 294 1.48 15.50 14.83
C LEU A 294 0.33 16.29 15.46
N THR A 295 -0.42 17.01 14.64
CA THR A 295 -1.64 17.71 15.04
C THR A 295 -2.86 16.96 14.53
N LYS A 296 -3.81 16.62 15.42
CA LYS A 296 -5.03 15.94 14.99
C LYS A 296 -5.92 16.92 14.24
N VAL A 297 -6.34 16.56 13.02
CA VAL A 297 -7.20 17.38 12.15
C VAL A 297 -8.61 16.81 12.01
N ALA A 298 -8.84 15.53 12.32
CA ALA A 298 -10.16 14.95 12.49
C ALA A 298 -10.17 13.83 13.53
N ASP A 299 -11.16 13.85 14.43
CA ASP A 299 -11.38 12.83 15.48
C ASP A 299 -12.12 11.57 14.99
N SER A 300 -12.79 11.64 13.84
CA SER A 300 -13.63 10.56 13.35
C SER A 300 -13.81 10.58 11.83
N SER A 301 -14.04 9.39 11.26
CA SER A 301 -14.33 9.19 9.84
C SER A 301 -15.85 9.12 9.57
N PRO A 302 -16.31 9.25 8.31
CA PRO A 302 -15.52 9.47 7.11
C PRO A 302 -15.04 10.93 7.00
N PHE A 303 -13.75 11.08 6.69
CA PHE A 303 -13.05 12.35 6.58
C PHE A 303 -13.47 13.12 5.33
N ALA A 304 -13.26 14.44 5.33
CA ALA A 304 -13.45 15.26 4.14
C ALA A 304 -12.15 15.27 3.31
N LEU A 305 -12.25 15.16 1.98
CA LEU A 305 -11.08 15.00 1.10
C LEU A 305 -10.18 16.25 1.12
N GLU A 306 -10.77 17.43 1.30
CA GLU A 306 -10.10 18.71 1.46
C GLU A 306 -9.15 18.81 2.67
N LEU A 307 -9.21 17.85 3.61
CA LEU A 307 -8.25 17.76 4.70
C LEU A 307 -6.86 17.30 4.21
N LEU A 308 -6.76 16.57 3.10
CA LEU A 308 -5.49 16.12 2.52
C LEU A 308 -4.85 17.25 1.68
N LEU A 309 -4.28 18.23 2.36
CA LEU A 309 -3.56 19.34 1.73
C LEU A 309 -2.31 18.83 1.01
N SER A 310 -2.15 19.19 -0.27
CA SER A 310 -1.03 18.69 -1.10
C SER A 310 0.35 19.13 -0.61
N ASP A 311 0.39 20.14 0.26
CA ASP A 311 1.58 20.80 0.80
C ASP A 311 2.05 20.22 2.15
N ASP A 312 1.41 19.15 2.65
CA ASP A 312 1.73 18.48 3.92
C ASP A 312 1.69 16.95 3.80
N CYS A 313 2.23 16.24 4.80
CA CYS A 313 1.99 14.79 5.00
C CYS A 313 0.94 14.54 6.09
N PHE A 314 0.25 13.40 6.04
CA PHE A 314 -0.81 13.03 6.99
C PHE A 314 -0.68 11.59 7.45
N VAL A 315 -0.99 11.33 8.73
CA VAL A 315 -1.17 9.99 9.30
C VAL A 315 -2.66 9.70 9.41
N LEU A 316 -3.13 8.66 8.73
CA LEU A 316 -4.44 8.07 8.96
C LEU A 316 -4.27 6.94 9.98
N ASP A 317 -4.73 7.22 11.18
CA ASP A 317 -4.74 6.28 12.29
C ASP A 317 -5.94 5.33 12.15
N ASN A 318 -5.65 4.04 11.99
CA ASN A 318 -6.60 2.94 12.10
C ASN A 318 -5.94 1.79 12.90
N GLY A 319 -5.01 2.13 13.82
CA GLY A 319 -4.11 1.18 14.47
C GLY A 319 -4.82 0.18 15.40
N LEU A 320 -6.02 0.51 15.89
CA LEU A 320 -6.91 -0.42 16.59
C LEU A 320 -7.34 -1.62 15.72
N CYS A 321 -7.32 -1.46 14.39
CA CYS A 321 -7.55 -2.50 13.41
C CYS A 321 -6.24 -3.04 12.79
N GLY A 322 -5.09 -2.80 13.42
CA GLY A 322 -3.81 -3.40 13.04
C GLY A 322 -3.06 -2.72 11.88
N LYS A 323 -3.57 -1.62 11.30
CA LYS A 323 -2.92 -0.91 10.18
C LYS A 323 -3.03 0.61 10.29
N ILE A 324 -1.95 1.32 9.98
CA ILE A 324 -1.93 2.78 9.80
C ILE A 324 -1.47 3.16 8.39
N TYR A 325 -1.78 4.38 7.96
CA TYR A 325 -1.37 4.88 6.65
C TYR A 325 -0.67 6.23 6.79
N ILE A 326 0.31 6.48 5.91
CA ILE A 326 0.91 7.81 5.77
C ILE A 326 0.69 8.29 4.34
N TRP A 327 -0.08 9.36 4.19
CA TRP A 327 -0.29 10.00 2.90
C TRP A 327 0.72 11.13 2.72
N LYS A 328 1.44 11.13 1.60
CA LYS A 328 2.44 12.14 1.26
C LYS A 328 1.90 13.09 0.19
N GLY A 329 1.66 14.35 0.56
CA GLY A 329 1.30 15.40 -0.39
C GLY A 329 2.42 15.64 -1.40
N ARG A 330 2.07 15.80 -2.69
CA ARG A 330 3.06 15.95 -3.78
C ARG A 330 3.89 17.24 -3.72
N LYS A 331 3.50 18.18 -2.85
CA LYS A 331 4.21 19.44 -2.56
C LYS A 331 4.71 19.51 -1.11
N ALA A 332 4.41 18.51 -0.28
CA ALA A 332 4.92 18.41 1.08
C ALA A 332 6.44 18.50 1.07
N ASN A 333 7.03 19.09 2.11
CA ASN A 333 8.47 19.34 2.11
C ASN A 333 9.27 18.02 2.15
N GLU A 334 10.49 18.04 1.63
CA GLU A 334 11.28 16.81 1.46
C GLU A 334 11.57 16.10 2.80
N LYS A 335 11.77 16.85 3.89
CA LYS A 335 12.00 16.25 5.21
C LYS A 335 10.78 15.47 5.69
N GLU A 336 9.58 16.03 5.54
CA GLU A 336 8.33 15.34 5.87
C GLU A 336 8.13 14.08 5.01
N ARG A 337 8.37 14.18 3.69
CA ARG A 337 8.20 13.03 2.78
C ARG A 337 9.18 11.88 3.05
N GLN A 338 10.41 12.20 3.44
CA GLN A 338 11.45 11.20 3.74
C GLN A 338 11.37 10.67 5.19
N ALA A 339 10.83 11.45 6.13
CA ALA A 339 10.61 11.01 7.51
C ALA A 339 9.43 10.03 7.68
N ALA A 340 8.69 9.71 6.62
CA ALA A 340 7.45 8.92 6.71
C ALA A 340 7.60 7.60 7.50
N LEU A 341 8.64 6.80 7.25
CA LEU A 341 8.86 5.56 8.01
C LEU A 341 9.07 5.82 9.52
N GLN A 342 9.89 6.82 9.88
CA GLN A 342 10.10 7.20 11.27
C GLN A 342 8.80 7.70 11.92
N VAL A 343 8.03 8.53 11.22
CA VAL A 343 6.73 9.03 11.69
C VAL A 343 5.76 7.88 11.97
N ALA A 344 5.78 6.80 11.18
CA ALA A 344 4.97 5.62 11.44
C ALA A 344 5.38 4.89 12.72
N GLU A 345 6.67 4.64 12.91
CA GLU A 345 7.20 3.92 14.08
C GLU A 345 7.02 4.73 15.38
N ASP A 346 7.26 6.04 15.32
CA ASP A 346 6.99 6.97 16.42
C ASP A 346 5.50 7.01 16.76
N PHE A 347 4.62 6.97 15.74
CA PHE A 347 3.17 6.97 15.95
C PHE A 347 2.68 5.66 16.58
N ILE A 348 3.10 4.50 16.05
CA ILE A 348 2.80 3.17 16.64
C ILE A 348 3.24 3.13 18.10
N SER A 349 4.47 3.60 18.39
CA SER A 349 5.03 3.64 19.75
C SER A 349 4.26 4.58 20.67
N ARG A 350 3.94 5.80 20.22
CA ARG A 350 3.20 6.82 20.96
C ARG A 350 1.78 6.37 21.30
N MET A 351 1.11 5.72 20.36
CA MET A 351 -0.26 5.22 20.51
C MET A 351 -0.33 3.86 21.21
N ARG A 352 0.83 3.20 21.42
CA ARG A 352 0.97 1.86 22.02
C ARG A 352 0.24 0.77 21.21
N TYR A 353 0.28 0.87 19.88
CA TYR A 353 -0.16 -0.20 19.00
C TYR A 353 0.86 -1.35 18.98
N ALA A 354 0.47 -2.49 18.41
CA ALA A 354 1.33 -3.66 18.37
C ALA A 354 2.55 -3.42 17.44
N PRO A 355 3.75 -3.92 17.76
CA PRO A 355 4.94 -3.71 16.92
C PRO A 355 4.83 -4.27 15.48
N ASN A 356 3.91 -5.22 15.27
CA ASN A 356 3.58 -5.79 13.97
C ASN A 356 2.45 -5.04 13.22
N THR A 357 1.96 -3.91 13.73
CA THR A 357 1.00 -3.05 13.02
C THR A 357 1.55 -2.69 11.64
N GLN A 358 0.74 -2.96 10.61
CA GLN A 358 1.08 -2.69 9.21
C GLN A 358 1.13 -1.18 8.96
N VAL A 359 2.04 -0.76 8.08
CA VAL A 359 2.17 0.63 7.63
C VAL A 359 2.09 0.65 6.10
N GLU A 360 1.24 1.50 5.54
CA GLU A 360 1.19 1.77 4.10
C GLU A 360 1.44 3.27 3.83
N ILE A 361 2.50 3.60 3.09
CA ILE A 361 2.90 4.96 2.77
C ILE A 361 2.53 5.25 1.30
N LEU A 362 1.56 6.14 1.13
CA LEU A 362 0.88 6.45 -0.11
C LEU A 362 1.34 7.81 -0.66
N PRO A 363 2.01 7.87 -1.82
CA PRO A 363 2.13 9.11 -2.58
C PRO A 363 0.74 9.63 -3.01
N GLN A 364 0.55 10.94 -3.03
CA GLN A 364 -0.69 11.55 -3.54
C GLN A 364 -1.00 11.10 -4.98
N GLY A 365 -2.24 10.66 -5.21
CA GLY A 365 -2.70 10.07 -6.48
C GLY A 365 -2.44 8.57 -6.62
N ARG A 366 -1.84 7.93 -5.60
CA ARG A 366 -1.51 6.49 -5.56
C ARG A 366 -2.16 5.77 -4.38
N GLU A 367 -3.28 6.31 -3.89
CA GLU A 367 -3.95 5.81 -2.70
C GLU A 367 -4.69 4.48 -2.93
N SER A 368 -4.51 3.52 -2.01
CA SER A 368 -5.19 2.21 -2.07
C SER A 368 -6.70 2.33 -1.79
N PRO A 369 -7.55 1.42 -2.32
CA PRO A 369 -9.00 1.46 -2.08
C PRO A 369 -9.36 1.40 -0.60
N ILE A 370 -8.59 0.65 0.19
CA ILE A 370 -8.78 0.51 1.63
C ILE A 370 -8.52 1.83 2.35
N PHE A 371 -7.57 2.66 1.89
CA PHE A 371 -7.39 4.05 2.37
C PHE A 371 -8.53 4.97 1.91
N LYS A 372 -8.93 4.89 0.64
CA LYS A 372 -9.99 5.75 0.08
C LYS A 372 -11.33 5.57 0.79
N GLN A 373 -11.61 4.39 1.34
CA GLN A 373 -12.85 4.10 2.08
C GLN A 373 -13.10 5.02 3.29
N PHE A 374 -12.04 5.60 3.88
CA PHE A 374 -12.12 6.44 5.06
C PHE A 374 -12.59 7.87 4.77
N PHE A 375 -12.79 8.24 3.50
CA PHE A 375 -13.16 9.59 3.08
C PHE A 375 -14.55 9.62 2.43
N LYS A 376 -15.21 10.78 2.54
CA LYS A 376 -16.46 11.08 1.83
C LYS A 376 -16.14 11.40 0.37
N ASP A 377 -17.01 10.93 -0.53
CA ASP A 377 -17.08 11.36 -1.93
C ASP A 377 -15.74 11.37 -2.69
N TRP A 378 -14.87 10.38 -2.41
CA TRP A 378 -13.61 10.19 -3.12
C TRP A 378 -13.88 9.97 -4.62
N LYS A 379 -13.16 10.70 -5.48
CA LYS A 379 -13.28 10.65 -6.94
C LYS A 379 -11.97 10.20 -7.60
#